data_AF-A0A5B7EPI5-F1
#
_entry.id   AF-A0A5B7EPI5-F1
#
_cell.length_a   1.000
_cell.length_b   1.000
_cell.length_c   1.000
_cell.angle_alpha   90.00
_cell.angle_beta   90.00
_cell.angle_gamma   90.00
#
_symmetry.space_group_name_H-M   'P 1'
#
loop_
_entity.id
_entity.type
_entity.pdbx_description
1 polymer ?
#
loop_
_entity_poly.entity_id
_entity_poly.type
_entity_poly.pdbx_seq_one_letter_code
_entity_poly.pdbx_strand_id
1 'polypeptide(L)'
;MRKPSYSNTSNNNSNTLTTSYVSNPGKWPLMGITLGQVVDRAERLYGEREAVVSVFQGIRKNYAQLKEEVSDAMTITSTVPSG
;
A
#
# COMPACT_ATOMS: atom_id res chain seq x y z
N MET A 1 26.57 4.21 -43.48
CA MET A 1 25.22 4.19 -42.88
C MET A 1 24.97 5.52 -42.19
N ARG A 2 24.00 6.32 -42.64
CA ARG A 2 23.61 7.60 -41.99
C ARG A 2 22.45 7.31 -41.04
N LYS A 3 22.55 7.74 -39.77
CA LYS A 3 21.45 7.65 -38.80
C LYS A 3 20.33 8.62 -39.22
N PRO A 4 19.04 8.23 -39.15
CA PRO A 4 17.96 9.16 -39.47
C PRO A 4 17.96 10.31 -38.45
N SER A 5 17.94 11.54 -38.97
CA SER A 5 17.77 12.75 -38.18
C SER A 5 16.29 12.96 -37.93
N TYR A 6 15.84 12.75 -36.69
CA TYR A 6 14.47 13.06 -36.30
C TYR A 6 14.37 14.56 -35.96
N SER A 7 13.75 15.35 -36.84
CA SER A 7 13.40 16.73 -36.57
C SER A 7 12.05 16.78 -35.85
N ASN A 8 12.05 17.02 -34.54
CA ASN A 8 10.82 17.38 -33.82
C ASN A 8 10.51 18.86 -34.05
N THR A 9 9.64 19.14 -35.01
CA THR A 9 9.01 20.46 -35.19
C THR A 9 8.03 20.69 -34.03
N SER A 10 8.49 21.39 -32.99
CA SER A 10 7.67 21.73 -31.83
C SER A 10 6.71 22.86 -32.16
N ASN A 11 5.46 22.52 -32.50
CA ASN A 11 4.36 23.48 -32.50
C ASN A 11 3.99 23.80 -31.04
N ASN A 12 4.14 25.08 -30.69
CA ASN A 12 3.68 25.67 -29.44
C ASN A 12 2.18 25.39 -29.23
N ASN A 13 1.83 24.89 -28.04
CA ASN A 13 0.54 24.98 -27.32
C ASN A 13 0.14 23.66 -26.64
N SER A 14 0.75 23.37 -25.48
CA SER A 14 0.28 22.55 -24.35
C SER A 14 1.47 21.89 -23.67
N ASN A 15 1.62 22.10 -22.36
CA ASN A 15 2.61 21.40 -21.51
C ASN A 15 2.27 19.91 -21.44
N THR A 16 2.55 19.16 -22.49
CA THR A 16 2.37 17.71 -22.56
C THR A 16 3.71 17.05 -22.31
N LEU A 17 3.83 16.38 -21.15
CA LEU A 17 5.01 15.61 -20.78
C LEU A 17 5.21 14.48 -21.80
N THR A 18 6.16 14.64 -22.73
CA THR A 18 6.54 13.67 -23.77
C THR A 18 7.66 12.74 -23.29
N THR A 19 7.58 12.28 -22.04
CA THR A 19 8.55 11.37 -21.44
C THR A 19 7.91 10.01 -21.23
N SER A 20 8.52 8.95 -21.77
CA SER A 20 8.09 7.55 -21.60
C SER A 20 8.40 6.99 -20.21
N TYR A 21 9.15 7.73 -19.38
CA TYR A 21 9.59 7.30 -18.07
C TYR A 21 9.55 8.44 -17.05
N VAL A 22 8.49 8.47 -16.24
CA VAL A 22 8.36 9.39 -15.11
C VAL A 22 8.71 8.63 -13.84
N SER A 23 9.81 9.01 -13.18
CA SER A 23 10.17 8.52 -11.86
C SER A 23 10.14 9.68 -10.88
N ASN A 24 9.28 9.60 -9.87
CA ASN A 24 9.25 10.53 -8.75
C ASN A 24 9.89 9.85 -7.55
N PRO A 25 11.10 10.24 -7.11
CA PRO A 25 11.69 9.67 -5.90
C PRO A 25 10.74 9.94 -4.72
N GLY A 26 10.27 8.87 -4.09
CA GLY A 26 9.39 8.98 -2.94
C GLY A 26 10.05 9.79 -1.83
N LYS A 27 9.38 10.86 -1.39
CA LYS A 27 9.86 11.69 -0.26
C LYS A 27 9.86 10.93 1.07
N TRP A 28 8.95 9.96 1.20
CA TRP A 28 8.80 9.16 2.41
C TRP A 28 9.65 7.90 2.31
N PRO A 29 10.40 7.55 3.36
CA PRO A 29 11.13 6.30 3.38
C PRO A 29 10.15 5.14 3.23
N LEU A 30 10.56 4.11 2.49
CA LEU A 30 9.85 2.84 2.48
C LEU A 30 9.81 2.33 3.93
N MET A 31 8.61 2.03 4.42
CA MET A 31 8.43 1.48 5.76
C MET A 31 9.14 0.11 5.79
N GLY A 32 10.23 0.01 6.56
CA GLY A 32 11.02 -1.22 6.70
C GLY A 32 10.36 -2.27 7.62
N ILE A 33 9.03 -2.21 7.78
CA ILE A 33 8.25 -3.06 8.68
C ILE A 33 7.04 -3.62 7.93
N THR A 34 6.66 -4.86 8.25
CA THR A 34 5.51 -5.52 7.66
C THR A 34 4.20 -4.98 8.24
N LEU A 35 3.09 -5.20 7.54
CA LEU A 35 1.77 -4.78 8.02
C LEU A 35 1.43 -5.44 9.37
N GLY A 36 1.75 -6.72 9.56
CA GLY A 36 1.59 -7.41 10.85
C GLY A 36 2.37 -6.73 11.98
N GLN A 37 3.63 -6.34 11.72
CA GLN A 37 4.46 -5.62 12.69
C GLN A 37 3.90 -4.22 13.03
N VAL A 38 3.24 -3.56 12.07
CA VAL A 38 2.53 -2.29 12.33
C VAL A 38 1.36 -2.52 13.28
N VAL A 39 0.58 -3.59 13.08
CA VAL A 39 -0.55 -3.95 13.95
C VAL A 39 -0.06 -4.32 15.36
N ASP A 40 1.00 -5.14 15.47
CA ASP A 40 1.63 -5.48 16.75
C ASP A 40 2.10 -4.24 17.51
N ARG A 41 2.70 -3.28 16.79
CA ARG A 41 3.14 -2.02 17.39
C ARG A 41 1.95 -1.17 17.84
N ALA A 42 0.88 -1.13 17.06
CA ALA A 42 -0.30 -0.34 17.39
C ALA A 42 -1.06 -0.91 18.60
N GLU A 43 -1.20 -2.23 18.70
CA GLU A 43 -1.76 -2.91 19.86
C GLU A 43 -0.94 -2.63 21.14
N ARG A 44 0.39 -2.73 21.07
CA ARG A 44 1.25 -2.42 22.23
C ARG A 44 1.09 -0.99 22.74
N LEU A 45 0.89 -0.03 21.84
CA LEU A 45 0.81 1.40 22.20
C LEU A 45 -0.61 1.84 22.56
N TYR A 46 -1.62 1.21 21.96
CA TYR A 46 -2.98 1.71 21.92
C TYR A 46 -4.06 0.62 22.02
N GLY A 47 -3.76 -0.53 22.64
CA GLY A 47 -4.62 -1.73 22.68
C GLY A 47 -6.11 -1.46 22.92
N GLU A 48 -6.45 -0.63 23.91
CA GLU A 48 -7.82 -0.28 24.28
C GLU A 48 -8.48 0.78 23.39
N ARG A 49 -7.73 1.44 22.50
CA ARG A 49 -8.26 2.47 21.60
C ARG A 49 -8.93 1.83 20.39
N GLU A 50 -9.98 2.47 19.91
CA GLU A 50 -10.65 2.07 18.68
C GLU A 50 -9.69 2.13 17.49
N ALA A 51 -9.64 1.04 16.73
CA ALA A 51 -8.81 0.87 15.54
C ALA A 51 -9.66 0.92 14.26
N VAL A 52 -10.83 0.29 14.28
CA VAL A 52 -11.75 0.21 13.14
C VAL A 52 -13.16 0.50 13.60
N VAL A 53 -13.80 1.46 12.94
CA VAL A 53 -15.21 1.80 13.14
C VAL A 53 -15.88 1.84 11.77
N SER A 54 -16.79 0.90 11.52
CA SER A 54 -17.63 0.84 10.31
C SER A 54 -19.09 0.88 10.72
N VAL A 55 -19.72 2.05 10.59
CA VAL A 55 -21.13 2.25 10.97
C VAL A 55 -22.06 1.38 10.12
N PHE A 56 -21.80 1.28 8.83
CA PHE A 56 -22.61 0.49 7.89
C PHE A 56 -22.63 -1.01 8.24
N GLN A 57 -21.50 -1.53 8.70
CA GLN A 57 -21.37 -2.94 9.06
C GLN A 57 -21.56 -3.19 10.57
N GLY A 58 -21.86 -2.15 11.35
CA GLY A 58 -21.96 -2.25 12.81
C GLY A 58 -20.66 -2.68 13.50
N ILE A 59 -19.50 -2.48 12.88
CA ILE A 59 -18.21 -2.92 13.40
C ILE A 59 -17.60 -1.80 14.24
N ARG A 60 -17.24 -2.11 15.49
CA ARG A 60 -16.35 -1.30 16.33
C ARG A 60 -15.35 -2.24 16.96
N LYS A 61 -14.06 -2.05 16.66
CA LYS A 61 -12.97 -2.90 17.16
C LYS A 61 -11.84 -2.04 17.70
N ASN A 62 -11.27 -2.46 18.81
CA ASN A 62 -10.04 -1.89 19.34
C ASN A 62 -8.80 -2.56 18.72
N TYR A 63 -7.60 -2.05 19.00
CA TYR A 63 -6.37 -2.60 18.42
C TYR A 63 -6.05 -4.02 18.89
N ALA A 64 -6.48 -4.41 20.10
CA ALA A 64 -6.34 -5.78 20.59
C ALA A 64 -7.18 -6.78 19.78
N GLN A 65 -8.46 -6.46 19.58
CA GLN A 65 -9.39 -7.28 18.79
C GLN A 65 -8.99 -7.35 17.31
N LEU A 66 -8.44 -6.27 16.77
CA LEU A 66 -7.94 -6.25 15.40
C LEU A 66 -6.76 -7.20 15.20
N LYS A 67 -5.84 -7.29 16.17
CA LYS A 67 -4.67 -8.18 16.09
C LYS A 67 -5.05 -9.65 16.10
N GLU A 68 -6.03 -10.01 16.93
CA GLU A 68 -6.58 -11.38 16.99
C GLU A 68 -7.14 -11.78 15.62
N GLU A 69 -7.99 -10.95 15.02
CA GLU A 69 -8.56 -11.20 13.69
C GLU A 69 -7.51 -11.29 12.58
N VAL A 70 -6.47 -10.44 12.62
CA VAL A 70 -5.36 -10.49 11.67
C VAL A 70 -4.58 -11.81 11.80
N SER A 71 -4.41 -12.32 13.02
CA SER A 71 -3.73 -13.59 13.29
C SER A 71 -4.56 -14.78 12.78
N ASP A 72 -5.87 -14.75 12.99
CA ASP A 72 -6.79 -15.78 12.50
C ASP A 72 -6.86 -15.80 10.97
N ALA A 73 -6.96 -14.62 10.34
CA ALA A 73 -6.97 -14.48 8.88
C ALA A 73 -5.66 -14.94 8.23
N MET A 74 -4.54 -14.89 8.94
CA MET A 74 -3.27 -15.41 8.44
C MET A 74 -3.18 -16.94 8.53
N THR A 75 -3.91 -17.56 9.45
CA THR A 75 -3.88 -19.02 9.67
C THR A 75 -4.67 -19.79 8.60
N ILE A 76 -5.64 -19.15 7.95
CA ILE A 76 -6.50 -19.77 6.93
C ILE A 76 -5.85 -19.91 5.54
N THR A 77 -4.64 -19.40 5.31
CA THR A 77 -3.98 -19.45 3.99
C THR A 77 -2.92 -20.54 3.80
N SER A 78 -2.64 -21.38 4.82
CA SER A 78 -1.69 -22.50 4.71
C SER A 78 -2.34 -23.88 4.58
N THR A 79 -3.67 -24.01 4.64
CA THR A 79 -4.34 -25.30 4.45
C THR A 79 -4.71 -25.47 2.97
N VAL A 80 -3.72 -25.83 2.15
CA VAL A 80 -3.99 -26.46 0.86
C VAL A 80 -4.56 -27.85 1.18
N PRO A 81 -5.80 -28.20 0.78
CA PRO A 81 -6.29 -29.55 0.97
C PRO A 81 -5.48 -30.48 0.08
N SER A 82 -4.62 -31.30 0.69
CA SER A 82 -3.98 -32.43 0.01
C SER A 82 -5.07 -33.47 -0.26
N GLY A 83 -5.62 -33.43 -1.46
CA GLY A 83 -6.29 -34.57 -2.10
C GLY A 83 -5.29 -35.37 -2.92
#